data_AF-X1EKX2-F1
#
_entry.id   AF-X1EKX2-F1
#
_cell.length_a   1.000
_cell.length_b   1.000
_cell.length_c   1.000
_cell.angle_alpha   90.00
_cell.angle_beta   90.00
_cell.angle_gamma   90.00
#
_symmetry.space_group_name_H-M   'P 1'
#
loop_
_entity.id
_entity.type
_entity.pdbx_description
1 polymer ?
#
loop_
_entity_poly.entity_id
_entity_poly.type
_entity_poly.pdbx_seq_one_letter_code
_entity_poly.pdbx_strand_id
1 'polypeptide(L)'
;MSDGERVVFYLIGAVISVPENSIIVIDEPEMHIHKSITKKLWDKIEQERTDCTFIYLTHDIDFASSRQEATKIWAKGFDGTSW
;
A
#
# COMPACT_ATOMS: atom_id res chain seq x y z
N MET A 1 -6.30 -7.23 21.64
CA MET A 1 -5.88 -6.85 20.28
C MET A 1 -4.60 -7.60 19.96
N SER A 2 -4.66 -8.53 19.01
CA SER A 2 -3.50 -9.26 18.52
C SER A 2 -2.51 -8.31 17.83
N ASP A 3 -1.30 -8.78 17.58
CA ASP A 3 -0.28 -7.96 16.91
C ASP A 3 -0.72 -7.58 15.48
N GLY A 4 -1.38 -8.48 14.75
CA GLY A 4 -1.96 -8.17 13.44
C GLY A 4 -3.07 -7.12 13.50
N GLU A 5 -3.96 -7.19 14.49
CA GLU A 5 -5.01 -6.18 14.68
C GLU A 5 -4.41 -4.81 15.03
N ARG A 6 -3.34 -4.76 15.81
CA ARG A 6 -2.62 -3.52 16.14
C ARG A 6 -2.01 -2.87 14.91
N VAL A 7 -1.37 -3.65 14.04
CA VAL A 7 -0.80 -3.16 12.78
C VAL A 7 -1.89 -2.59 11.88
N VAL A 8 -2.99 -3.33 11.69
CA VAL A 8 -4.11 -2.87 10.86
C VAL A 8 -4.71 -1.58 11.41
N PHE A 9 -4.95 -1.49 12.72
CA PHE A 9 -5.49 -0.29 13.35
C PHE A 9 -4.56 0.91 13.17
N TYR A 10 -3.25 0.71 13.34
CA TYR A 10 -2.24 1.74 13.12
C TYR A 10 -2.24 2.25 11.68
N LEU A 11 -2.25 1.35 10.68
CA LEU A 11 -2.24 1.73 9.26
C LEU A 11 -3.48 2.53 8.87
N ILE A 12 -4.66 2.08 9.31
CA ILE A 12 -5.92 2.80 9.08
C ILE A 12 -5.83 4.20 9.70
N GLY A 13 -5.42 4.29 10.97
CA GLY A 13 -5.29 5.57 11.67
C GLY A 13 -4.30 6.51 10.99
N ALA A 14 -3.14 5.99 10.55
CA ALA A 14 -2.12 6.75 9.86
C ALA A 14 -2.65 7.34 8.54
N VAL A 15 -3.33 6.53 7.73
CA VAL A 15 -3.87 6.97 6.43
C VAL A 15 -5.05 7.93 6.59
N ILE A 16 -5.99 7.65 7.50
CA ILE A 16 -7.16 8.52 7.66
C ILE A 16 -6.74 9.89 8.23
N SER A 17 -5.65 9.97 8.98
CA SER A 17 -5.19 11.22 9.60
C SER A 17 -4.39 12.14 8.67
N VAL A 18 -4.05 11.71 7.44
CA VAL A 18 -3.28 12.59 6.54
C VAL A 18 -4.16 13.72 5.98
N PRO A 19 -3.59 14.91 5.68
CA PRO A 19 -4.33 16.01 5.05
C PRO A 19 -4.98 15.60 3.72
N GLU A 20 -5.99 16.35 3.30
CA GLU A 20 -6.61 16.16 1.98
C GLU A 20 -5.60 16.35 0.84
N ASN A 21 -5.81 15.65 -0.27
CA ASN A 21 -4.97 15.73 -1.48
C ASN A 21 -3.48 15.36 -1.24
N SER A 22 -3.21 14.48 -0.28
CA SER A 22 -1.87 14.02 0.03
C SER A 22 -1.42 12.88 -0.89
N ILE A 23 -0.09 12.71 -1.02
CA ILE A 23 0.52 11.51 -1.59
C ILE A 23 0.91 10.60 -0.44
N ILE A 24 0.41 9.37 -0.46
CA ILE A 24 0.66 8.35 0.56
C ILE A 24 1.55 7.27 -0.04
N VAL A 25 2.77 7.15 0.48
CA VAL A 25 3.73 6.14 0.06
C VAL A 25 3.73 5.01 1.10
N ILE A 26 3.40 3.81 0.66
CA ILE A 26 3.38 2.61 1.49
C ILE A 26 4.45 1.65 0.99
N ASP A 27 5.44 1.39 1.84
CA ASP A 27 6.45 0.37 1.61
C ASP A 27 5.99 -0.95 2.23
N GLU A 28 6.10 -2.04 1.46
CA GLU A 28 5.76 -3.40 1.87
C GLU A 28 4.31 -3.52 2.45
N PRO A 29 3.26 -3.18 1.67
CA PRO A 29 1.86 -3.16 2.14
C PRO A 29 1.33 -4.51 2.67
N GLU A 30 2.02 -5.61 2.37
CA GLU A 30 1.76 -6.98 2.83
C GLU A 30 2.42 -7.33 4.16
N MET A 31 3.34 -6.50 4.66
CA MET A 31 4.15 -6.83 5.83
C MET A 31 3.30 -6.93 7.10
N HIS A 32 3.49 -8.01 7.86
CA HIS A 32 2.78 -8.29 9.13
C HIS A 32 1.25 -8.43 9.00
N ILE A 33 0.72 -8.53 7.79
CA ILE A 33 -0.72 -8.70 7.53
C ILE A 33 -0.94 -10.03 6.82
N HIS A 34 -1.98 -10.75 7.22
CA HIS A 34 -2.33 -11.99 6.52
C HIS A 34 -2.80 -11.69 5.07
N LYS A 35 -2.30 -12.45 4.09
CA LYS A 35 -2.59 -12.22 2.66
C LYS A 35 -4.09 -12.20 2.33
N SER A 36 -4.90 -12.97 3.05
CA SER A 36 -6.36 -13.02 2.83
C SER A 36 -7.08 -11.70 3.14
N ILE A 37 -6.48 -10.82 3.95
CA ILE A 37 -7.10 -9.53 4.31
C ILE A 37 -6.36 -8.34 3.70
N THR A 38 -5.10 -8.50 3.29
CA THR A 38 -4.25 -7.40 2.79
C THR A 38 -4.92 -6.63 1.64
N LYS A 39 -5.37 -7.34 0.60
CA LYS A 39 -6.03 -6.72 -0.57
C LYS A 39 -7.30 -5.96 -0.16
N LYS A 40 -8.17 -6.63 0.60
CA LYS A 40 -9.44 -6.07 1.07
C LYS A 40 -9.26 -4.85 1.97
N LEU A 41 -8.20 -4.85 2.80
CA LEU A 41 -7.87 -3.73 3.67
C LEU A 41 -7.51 -2.50 2.83
N TRP A 42 -6.56 -2.65 1.90
CA TRP A 42 -6.13 -1.53 1.06
C TRP A 42 -7.24 -1.05 0.12
N ASP A 43 -8.07 -1.94 -0.42
CA ASP A 43 -9.27 -1.55 -1.19
C ASP A 43 -10.18 -0.63 -0.37
N LYS A 44 -10.35 -0.93 0.92
CA LYS A 44 -11.21 -0.13 1.81
C LYS A 44 -10.57 1.21 2.15
N ILE A 45 -9.28 1.22 2.44
CA ILE A 45 -8.54 2.45 2.75
C ILE A 45 -8.56 3.42 1.55
N GLU A 46 -8.31 2.91 0.33
CA GLU A 46 -8.37 3.70 -0.91
C GLU A 46 -9.78 4.27 -1.16
N GLN A 47 -10.83 3.49 -0.87
CA GLN A 47 -12.23 3.94 -0.99
C GLN A 47 -12.60 5.06 -0.02
N GLU A 48 -12.04 5.04 1.20
CA GLU A 48 -12.27 6.10 2.19
C GLU A 48 -11.46 7.38 1.90
N ARG A 49 -10.34 7.26 1.18
CA ARG A 49 -9.42 8.37 0.86
C ARG A 49 -9.25 8.56 -0.64
N THR A 50 -10.36 8.74 -1.36
CA THR A 50 -10.36 8.99 -2.81
C THR A 50 -9.74 10.33 -3.19
N ASP A 51 -9.55 11.23 -2.22
CA ASP A 51 -8.83 12.50 -2.37
C ASP A 51 -7.31 12.32 -2.46
N CYS A 52 -6.77 11.19 -1.99
CA CYS A 52 -5.33 10.95 -1.93
C CYS A 52 -4.81 10.12 -3.10
N THR A 53 -3.52 10.28 -3.40
CA THR A 53 -2.80 9.42 -4.33
C THR A 53 -1.99 8.38 -3.54
N PHE A 54 -2.19 7.09 -3.85
CA PHE A 54 -1.46 6.00 -3.22
C PHE A 54 -0.31 5.51 -4.11
N ILE A 55 0.87 5.35 -3.51
CA ILE A 55 2.05 4.76 -4.14
C ILE A 55 2.45 3.55 -3.30
N TYR A 56 2.40 2.36 -3.88
CA TYR A 56 2.81 1.13 -3.23
C TYR A 56 4.17 0.67 -3.74
N LEU A 57 5.07 0.39 -2.82
CA LEU A 57 6.32 -0.33 -3.07
C LEU A 57 6.14 -1.74 -2.54
N THR A 58 6.15 -2.73 -3.41
CA THR A 58 5.86 -4.12 -3.04
C THR A 58 6.69 -5.06 -3.89
N HIS A 59 7.07 -6.18 -3.30
CA HIS A 59 7.63 -7.32 -4.03
C HIS A 59 6.56 -8.41 -4.26
N ASP A 60 5.37 -8.31 -3.65
CA ASP A 60 4.24 -9.20 -3.87
C ASP A 60 3.52 -8.91 -5.20
N ILE A 61 3.84 -9.72 -6.21
CA ILE A 61 3.23 -9.67 -7.54
C ILE A 61 1.71 -9.87 -7.48
N ASP A 62 1.19 -10.68 -6.56
CA ASP A 62 -0.25 -10.90 -6.42
C ASP A 62 -0.96 -9.65 -5.87
N PHE A 63 -0.29 -8.91 -4.96
CA PHE A 63 -0.78 -7.62 -4.48
C PHE A 63 -0.72 -6.57 -5.60
N ALA A 64 0.43 -6.40 -6.25
CA ALA A 64 0.59 -5.46 -7.36
C ALA A 64 -0.42 -5.71 -8.49
N SER A 65 -0.65 -6.98 -8.84
CA SER A 65 -1.62 -7.37 -9.87
C SER A 65 -3.06 -7.06 -9.47
N SER A 66 -3.38 -7.08 -8.17
CA SER A 66 -4.72 -6.79 -7.68
C SER A 66 -5.15 -5.33 -7.83
N ARG A 67 -4.20 -4.39 -7.95
CA ARG A 67 -4.47 -2.97 -8.22
C ARG A 67 -4.73 -2.79 -9.73
N GLN A 68 -5.96 -3.06 -10.17
CA GLN A 68 -6.31 -3.13 -11.60
C GLN A 68 -6.15 -1.79 -12.32
N GLU A 69 -6.64 -0.71 -11.74
CA GLU A 69 -6.62 0.64 -12.33
C GLU A 69 -5.32 1.42 -12.03
N ALA A 70 -4.38 0.81 -11.32
CA ALA A 70 -3.12 1.46 -10.96
C ALA A 70 -2.11 1.45 -12.10
N THR A 71 -1.33 2.54 -12.19
CA THR A 71 -0.13 2.55 -13.03
C THR A 71 0.93 1.64 -12.40
N LYS A 72 1.37 0.61 -13.15
CA LYS A 72 2.35 -0.37 -12.68
C LYS A 72 3.74 -0.03 -13.21
N ILE A 73 4.68 0.23 -12.31
CA ILE A 73 6.09 0.47 -12.62
C ILE A 73 6.90 -0.72 -12.09
N TRP A 74 7.74 -1.31 -12.95
CA TRP A 74 8.62 -2.41 -12.56
C TRP A 74 10.08 -2.01 -12.73
N ALA A 75 10.81 -1.95 -11.61
CA ALA A 75 12.25 -1.84 -11.61
C ALA A 75 12.87 -3.16 -12.09
N LYS A 76 13.27 -3.21 -13.37
CA LYS A 76 13.80 -4.43 -14.01
C LYS A 76 15.28 -4.70 -13.70
N GLY A 77 16.02 -3.69 -13.25
CA GLY A 77 17.43 -3.81 -12.97
C GLY A 77 18.05 -2.46 -12.61
N PHE A 78 19.26 -2.52 -12.07
CA PHE A 78 20.09 -1.37 -11.72
C PHE A 78 21.50 -1.64 -12.25
N ASP A 79 22.02 -0.75 -13.10
CA ASP A 79 23.33 -0.94 -13.74
C ASP A 79 24.50 -0.46 -12.88
N GLY A 80 24.24 0.24 -11.78
CA GLY A 80 25.27 0.73 -10.85
C GLY A 80 26.18 1.83 -11.42
N THR A 81 25.91 2.30 -12.64
CA THR A 81 26.76 3.24 -13.37
C THR A 81 26.13 4.62 -13.54
N SER A 82 24.79 4.70 -13.52
CA SER A 82 24.06 5.97 -13.60
C SER A 82 22.96 6.01 -12.54
N TRP A 83 22.89 7.11 -11.80
CA TRP A 83 21.83 7.41 -10.81
C TRP A 83 20.70 8.21 -11.45
#